data_AF-A0A534TCG8-F1
#
_entry.id   AF-A0A534TCG8-F1
#
_cell.length_a   1.000
_cell.length_b   1.000
_cell.length_c   1.000
_cell.angle_alpha   90.00
_cell.angle_beta   90.00
_cell.angle_gamma   90.00
#
_symmetry.space_group_name_H-M   'P 1'
#
loop_
_entity.id
_entity.type
_entity.pdbx_description
1 polymer ?
#
loop_
_entity_poly.entity_id
_entity_poly.type
_entity_poly.pdbx_seq_one_letter_code
_entity_poly.pdbx_strand_id
1 'polypeptide(L)'
;MSIPLAGRLLSGEPHTTRVLVPSTFAYALMKLMAFRDRVDDADKNLGRYHAVDIYRIVGMATEAEIEVARALSRDYARDPALGEARAVVERYFRPETGLGRTRIREYGPEARRLDLDRFVTDLLYVLGVG
;
A
#
# COMPACT_ATOMS: atom_id res chain seq x y z
N MET A 1 5.09 -0.52 13.69
CA MET A 1 4.19 -1.23 14.64
C MET A 1 4.84 -2.56 15.01
N SER A 2 4.44 -3.21 16.12
CA SER A 2 4.89 -4.58 16.39
C SER A 2 3.79 -5.40 17.06
N ILE A 3 3.65 -6.66 16.66
CA ILE A 3 2.67 -7.58 17.23
C ILE A 3 3.41 -8.52 18.19
N PRO A 4 3.02 -8.60 19.48
CA PRO A 4 3.57 -9.59 20.40
C PRO A 4 3.10 -10.99 19.98
N LEU A 5 4.01 -11.95 19.99
CA LEU A 5 3.73 -13.34 19.72
C LEU A 5 4.21 -14.18 20.89
N ALA A 6 3.35 -15.06 21.38
CA ALA A 6 3.69 -16.06 22.38
C ALA A 6 3.46 -17.45 21.79
N GLY A 7 4.39 -18.37 22.03
CA GLY A 7 4.32 -19.72 21.51
C GLY A 7 5.35 -20.63 22.15
N ARG A 8 5.65 -21.74 21.47
CA ARG A 8 6.72 -22.65 21.85
C ARG A 8 7.74 -22.75 20.71
N LEU A 9 9.01 -22.83 21.07
CA LEU A 9 10.07 -23.18 20.12
C LEU A 9 9.93 -24.64 19.69
N LEU A 10 10.70 -25.04 18.66
CA LEU A 10 10.79 -26.45 18.26
C LEU A 10 11.31 -27.36 19.39
N SER A 11 12.03 -26.80 20.37
CA SER A 11 12.44 -27.49 21.61
C SER A 11 11.28 -27.76 22.59
N GLY A 12 10.09 -27.23 22.34
CA GLY A 12 8.94 -27.28 23.25
C GLY A 12 8.95 -26.21 24.34
N GLU A 13 10.03 -25.42 24.47
CA GLU A 13 10.15 -24.36 25.45
C GLU A 13 9.22 -23.18 25.15
N PRO A 14 8.50 -22.63 26.14
CA PRO A 14 7.74 -21.40 25.97
C PRO A 14 8.63 -20.23 25.56
N HIS A 15 8.19 -19.44 24.58
CA HIS A 15 8.92 -18.28 24.11
C HIS A 15 7.96 -17.14 23.76
N THR A 16 8.42 -15.91 23.98
CA THR A 16 7.71 -14.70 23.57
C THR A 16 8.64 -13.83 22.74
N THR A 17 8.10 -13.26 21.65
CA THR A 17 8.85 -12.39 20.75
C THR A 17 7.92 -11.29 20.20
N ARG A 18 8.48 -10.40 19.39
CA ARG A 18 7.74 -9.34 18.70
C ARG A 18 7.99 -9.42 17.21
N VAL A 19 6.93 -9.42 16.43
CA VAL A 19 6.99 -9.29 14.97
C VAL A 19 6.90 -7.81 14.64
N LEU A 20 7.91 -7.26 13.97
CA LEU A 20 7.86 -5.89 13.47
C LEU A 20 7.02 -5.85 12.19
N VAL A 21 6.03 -4.96 12.15
CA VAL A 21 5.15 -4.76 11.00
C VAL A 21 5.49 -3.42 10.34
N PRO A 22 5.68 -3.40 9.01
CA PRO A 22 5.92 -2.17 8.25
C PRO A 22 4.84 -1.11 8.52
N SER A 23 5.22 0.17 8.50
CA SER A 23 4.22 1.24 8.54
C SER A 23 3.43 1.29 7.23
N THR A 24 2.20 1.82 7.29
CA THR A 24 1.36 2.08 6.11
C THR A 24 2.12 2.86 5.04
N PHE A 25 2.87 3.90 5.44
CA PHE A 25 3.68 4.70 4.52
C PHE A 25 4.75 3.88 3.79
N ALA A 26 5.61 3.19 4.53
CA ALA A 26 6.71 2.45 3.94
C ALA A 26 6.20 1.29 3.07
N TYR A 27 5.11 0.64 3.49
CA TYR A 27 4.55 -0.48 2.76
C TYR A 27 3.84 -0.04 1.48
N ALA A 28 3.08 1.06 1.53
CA ALA A 28 2.46 1.66 0.34
C ALA A 28 3.53 2.13 -0.66
N LEU A 29 4.58 2.80 -0.19
CA LEU A 29 5.71 3.23 -1.00
C LEU A 29 6.36 2.05 -1.74
N MET A 30 6.69 0.98 -1.00
CA MET A 30 7.28 -0.23 -1.58
C MET A 30 6.35 -0.88 -2.62
N LYS A 31 5.05 -0.98 -2.35
CA LYS A 31 4.09 -1.60 -3.27
C LYS A 31 3.83 -0.75 -4.51
N LEU A 32 3.89 0.57 -4.42
CA LEU A 32 3.82 1.46 -5.58
C LEU A 32 5.01 1.27 -6.51
N MET A 33 6.21 1.11 -5.97
CA MET A 33 7.40 0.80 -6.78
C MET A 33 7.29 -0.58 -7.42
N ALA A 34 6.89 -1.59 -6.65
CA ALA A 34 6.67 -2.94 -7.19
C ALA A 34 5.60 -2.97 -8.28
N PHE A 35 4.52 -2.20 -8.12
CA PHE A 35 3.50 -2.03 -9.15
C PHE A 35 4.09 -1.39 -10.41
N ARG A 36 4.81 -0.28 -10.29
CA ARG A 36 5.47 0.40 -11.43
C ARG A 36 6.36 -0.55 -12.20
N ASP A 37 7.19 -1.33 -11.51
CA ASP A 37 8.16 -2.22 -12.14
C ASP A 37 7.51 -3.40 -12.88
N ARG A 38 6.23 -3.69 -12.58
CA ARG A 38 5.49 -4.85 -13.12
C ARG A 38 4.26 -4.46 -13.94
N VAL A 39 3.99 -3.17 -14.13
CA VAL A 39 2.74 -2.70 -14.75
C VAL A 39 2.63 -3.11 -16.22
N ASP A 40 3.76 -3.17 -16.91
CA ASP A 40 3.88 -3.55 -18.33
C ASP A 40 4.37 -5.00 -18.53
N ASP A 41 4.46 -5.78 -17.44
CA ASP A 41 4.86 -7.20 -17.52
C ASP A 41 3.80 -8.00 -18.31
N ALA A 42 4.25 -8.90 -19.18
CA ALA A 42 3.38 -9.74 -19.98
C ALA A 42 2.51 -10.65 -19.10
N ASP A 43 3.03 -11.04 -17.93
CA ASP A 43 2.24 -11.70 -16.88
C ASP A 43 1.45 -10.67 -16.06
N LYS A 44 0.24 -10.39 -16.56
CA LYS A 44 -0.73 -9.46 -15.96
C LYS A 44 -1.07 -9.77 -14.50
N ASN A 45 -0.82 -10.98 -14.00
CA ASN A 45 -1.19 -11.35 -12.64
C ASN A 45 -0.36 -10.61 -11.58
N LEU A 46 0.92 -10.34 -11.82
CA LEU A 46 1.81 -9.71 -10.83
C LEU A 46 1.43 -8.24 -10.58
N GLY A 47 1.21 -7.46 -11.64
CA GLY A 47 0.72 -6.08 -11.52
C GLY A 47 -0.66 -5.99 -10.86
N ARG A 48 -1.54 -6.98 -11.10
CA ARG A 48 -2.85 -7.06 -10.45
C ARG A 48 -2.75 -7.19 -8.93
N TYR A 49 -1.89 -8.09 -8.44
CA TYR A 49 -1.73 -8.29 -7.00
C TYR A 49 -1.21 -7.03 -6.30
N HIS A 50 -0.24 -6.33 -6.90
CA HIS A 50 0.29 -5.10 -6.29
C HIS A 50 -0.73 -3.98 -6.22
N ALA A 51 -1.59 -3.80 -7.24
CA ALA A 51 -2.66 -2.81 -7.20
C ALA A 51 -3.66 -3.09 -6.05
N VAL A 52 -4.01 -4.36 -5.86
CA VAL A 52 -4.91 -4.80 -4.77
C VAL A 52 -4.25 -4.66 -3.40
N ASP A 53 -2.95 -4.96 -3.30
CA ASP A 53 -2.19 -4.76 -2.07
C ASP A 53 -2.21 -3.29 -1.65
N ILE A 54 -1.98 -2.36 -2.58
CA ILE A 54 -2.02 -0.91 -2.30
C ILE A 54 -3.42 -0.50 -1.79
N TYR A 55 -4.48 -0.98 -2.45
CA TYR A 55 -5.85 -0.72 -1.99
C TYR A 55 -6.08 -1.23 -0.56
N ARG A 56 -5.63 -2.44 -0.24
CA ARG A 56 -5.78 -3.03 1.10
C ARG A 56 -4.97 -2.29 2.15
N ILE A 57 -3.75 -1.90 1.84
CA ILE A 57 -2.88 -1.16 2.77
C ILE A 57 -3.56 0.14 3.20
N VAL A 58 -4.16 0.89 2.26
CA VAL A 58 -4.85 2.14 2.57
C VAL A 58 -6.21 1.87 3.21
N GLY A 59 -7.00 0.95 2.64
CA GLY A 59 -8.36 0.67 3.11
C GLY A 59 -8.43 -0.01 4.48
N MET A 60 -7.34 -0.62 4.95
CA MET A 60 -7.23 -1.22 6.29
C MET A 60 -6.43 -0.36 7.27
N ALA A 61 -5.88 0.79 6.84
CA ALA A 61 -5.12 1.65 7.71
C ALA A 61 -6.05 2.30 8.75
N THR A 62 -5.64 2.25 10.01
CA THR A 62 -6.30 3.00 11.08
C THR A 62 -5.92 4.48 11.03
N GLU A 63 -6.73 5.34 11.65
CA GLU A 63 -6.44 6.78 11.74
C GLU A 63 -5.06 7.05 12.37
N ALA A 64 -4.70 6.31 13.43
CA ALA A 64 -3.39 6.44 14.07
C ALA A 64 -2.23 6.07 13.14
N GLU A 65 -2.40 5.05 12.30
CA GLU A 65 -1.39 4.66 11.31
C GLU A 65 -1.29 5.68 10.17
N ILE A 66 -2.41 6.29 9.77
CA ILE A 66 -2.45 7.38 8.80
C ILE A 66 -1.69 8.59 9.35
N GLU A 67 -1.88 8.98 10.61
CA GLU A 67 -1.15 10.11 11.21
C GLU A 67 0.36 9.87 11.26
N VAL A 68 0.78 8.65 11.60
CA VAL A 68 2.19 8.26 11.51
C VAL A 68 2.69 8.32 10.07
N ALA A 69 1.89 7.86 9.10
CA ALA A 69 2.24 7.96 7.68
C ALA A 69 2.37 9.42 7.21
N ARG A 70 1.51 10.31 7.71
CA ARG A 70 1.56 11.76 7.45
C ARG A 70 2.83 12.39 8.04
N ALA A 71 3.24 11.99 9.24
CA ALA A 71 4.51 12.44 9.79
C ALA A 71 5.69 11.99 8.93
N LEU A 72 5.74 10.70 8.58
CA LEU A 72 6.81 10.14 7.74
C LEU A 72 6.85 10.81 6.35
N SER A 73 5.72 11.01 5.69
CA SER A 73 5.70 11.68 4.38
C SER A 73 6.20 13.14 4.42
N ARG A 74 6.06 13.84 5.56
CA ARG A 74 6.68 15.15 5.78
C ARG A 74 8.18 15.03 5.99
N ASP A 75 8.62 14.09 6.83
CA ASP A 75 10.04 13.87 7.13
C ASP A 75 10.83 13.48 5.87
N TYR A 76 10.19 12.71 4.97
CA TYR A 76 10.76 12.27 3.70
C TYR A 76 10.27 13.08 2.48
N ALA A 77 9.77 14.31 2.68
CA ALA A 77 9.19 15.11 1.60
C ALA A 77 10.13 15.38 0.41
N ARG A 78 11.45 15.35 0.65
CA ARG A 78 12.50 15.57 -0.36
C ARG A 78 13.09 14.27 -0.91
N ASP A 79 12.61 13.11 -0.44
CA ASP A 79 13.10 11.83 -0.93
C ASP A 79 12.60 11.58 -2.36
N PRO A 80 13.47 11.28 -3.33
CA PRO A 80 13.08 11.00 -4.71
C PRO A 80 12.06 9.86 -4.83
N ALA A 81 12.15 8.85 -3.97
CA ALA A 81 11.22 7.72 -3.99
C ALA A 81 9.79 8.17 -3.68
N LEU A 82 9.60 9.15 -2.80
CA LEU A 82 8.26 9.68 -2.53
C LEU A 82 7.70 10.45 -3.74
N GLY A 83 8.55 11.21 -4.44
CA GLY A 83 8.18 11.89 -5.69
C GLY A 83 7.77 10.90 -6.78
N GLU A 84 8.54 9.85 -6.98
CA GLU A 84 8.24 8.77 -7.93
C GLU A 84 6.94 8.05 -7.58
N ALA A 85 6.70 7.74 -6.31
CA ALA A 85 5.48 7.09 -5.87
C ALA A 85 4.23 7.93 -6.13
N ARG A 86 4.32 9.25 -5.89
CA ARG A 86 3.25 10.20 -6.26
C ARG A 86 3.02 10.18 -7.77
N ALA A 87 4.08 10.20 -8.58
CA ALA A 87 3.95 10.12 -10.05
C ALA A 87 3.28 8.81 -10.52
N VAL A 88 3.53 7.69 -9.84
CA VAL A 88 2.84 6.41 -10.11
C VAL A 88 1.35 6.53 -9.80
N VAL A 89 0.98 7.15 -8.68
CA VAL A 89 -0.44 7.38 -8.33
C VAL A 89 -1.10 8.27 -9.38
N GLU A 90 -0.48 9.39 -9.74
CA GLU A 90 -0.98 10.31 -10.76
C GLU A 90 -1.20 9.64 -12.12
N ARG A 91 -0.26 8.78 -12.54
CA ARG A 91 -0.32 8.12 -13.86
C ARG A 91 -1.31 6.96 -13.90
N TYR A 92 -1.36 6.12 -12.87
CA TYR A 92 -2.01 4.82 -12.95
C TYR A 92 -3.26 4.69 -12.08
N PHE A 93 -3.38 5.48 -11.01
CA PHE A 93 -4.47 5.36 -10.06
C PHE A 93 -5.41 6.56 -10.08
N ARG A 94 -4.95 7.78 -10.37
CA ARG A 94 -5.82 8.96 -10.44
C ARG A 94 -6.85 8.89 -11.58
N PRO A 95 -6.49 8.57 -12.84
CA PRO A 95 -7.47 8.51 -13.92
C PRO A 95 -8.49 7.39 -13.66
N GLU A 96 -9.78 7.63 -13.93
CA GLU A 96 -10.84 6.61 -13.76
C GLU A 96 -10.60 5.33 -14.57
N THR A 97 -9.97 5.49 -15.73
CA THR A 97 -9.54 4.43 -16.66
C THR A 97 -8.07 4.01 -16.43
N GLY A 98 -7.43 4.54 -15.39
CA GLY A 98 -6.06 4.24 -15.03
C GLY A 98 -5.86 2.75 -14.77
N LEU A 99 -4.75 2.21 -15.24
CA LEU A 99 -4.50 0.78 -15.19
C LEU A 99 -4.50 0.24 -13.75
N GLY A 100 -4.04 1.00 -12.76
CA GLY A 100 -4.10 0.61 -11.35
C GLY A 100 -5.53 0.38 -10.86
N ARG A 101 -6.48 1.26 -11.22
CA ARG A 101 -7.91 1.09 -10.90
C ARG A 101 -8.49 -0.12 -11.63
N THR A 102 -8.14 -0.30 -12.90
CA THR A 102 -8.54 -1.48 -13.69
C THR A 102 -8.09 -2.77 -13.03
N ARG A 103 -6.83 -2.84 -12.59
CA ARG A 103 -6.27 -3.99 -11.87
C ARG A 103 -7.01 -4.30 -10.57
N ILE A 104 -7.39 -3.28 -9.79
CA ILE A 104 -8.19 -3.51 -8.57
C ILE A 104 -9.54 -4.14 -8.91
N ARG A 105 -10.23 -3.63 -9.95
CA ARG A 105 -11.53 -4.15 -10.39
C ARG A 105 -11.48 -5.56 -10.96
N GLU A 106 -10.33 -5.99 -11.49
CA GLU A 106 -10.10 -7.35 -11.97
C GLU A 106 -10.04 -8.40 -10.85
N TYR A 107 -9.96 -7.99 -9.57
CA TYR A 107 -9.84 -8.91 -8.45
C TYR A 107 -11.13 -9.70 -8.17
N GLY A 108 -12.30 -9.13 -8.48
CA GLY A 108 -13.58 -9.82 -8.30
C GLY A 108 -14.80 -8.93 -8.58
N PRO A 109 -16.01 -9.51 -8.72
CA PRO A 109 -17.25 -8.77 -8.95
C PRO A 109 -17.53 -7.68 -7.91
N GLU A 110 -17.16 -7.92 -6.66
CA GLU A 110 -17.33 -7.01 -5.52
C GLU A 110 -16.45 -5.77 -5.68
N ALA A 111 -15.27 -5.92 -6.28
CA ALA A 111 -14.32 -4.83 -6.48
C ALA A 111 -14.86 -3.73 -7.42
N ARG A 112 -15.90 -4.04 -8.22
CA ARG A 112 -16.57 -3.06 -9.09
C ARG A 112 -17.37 -2.01 -8.33
N ARG A 113 -17.74 -2.28 -7.08
CA ARG A 113 -18.52 -1.38 -6.21
C ARG A 113 -17.65 -0.51 -5.30
N LEU A 114 -16.33 -0.67 -5.37
CA LEU A 114 -15.41 0.08 -4.52
C LEU A 114 -15.38 1.55 -4.92
N ASP A 115 -15.40 2.42 -3.92
CA ASP A 115 -15.13 3.84 -4.08
C ASP A 115 -13.63 4.05 -4.28
N LEU A 116 -13.22 3.97 -5.55
CA LEU A 116 -11.82 4.14 -5.92
C LEU A 116 -11.37 5.61 -5.93
N ASP A 117 -12.29 6.57 -5.93
CA ASP A 117 -11.93 7.99 -5.86
C ASP A 117 -11.56 8.38 -4.42
N ARG A 118 -12.33 7.88 -3.45
CA ARG A 118 -11.94 7.98 -2.03
C ARG A 118 -10.61 7.29 -1.78
N PHE A 119 -10.42 6.07 -2.28
CA PHE A 119 -9.15 5.37 -2.13
C PHE A 119 -7.95 6.17 -2.68
N VAL A 120 -8.07 6.76 -3.87
CA VAL A 120 -6.99 7.58 -4.45
C VAL A 120 -6.71 8.81 -3.57
N THR A 121 -7.77 9.45 -3.06
CA THR A 121 -7.65 10.58 -2.13
C THR A 121 -6.91 10.18 -0.86
N ASP A 122 -7.30 9.07 -0.24
CA ASP A 122 -6.68 8.55 0.97
C ASP A 122 -5.22 8.12 0.73
N LEU A 123 -4.92 7.51 -0.43
CA LEU A 123 -3.56 7.13 -0.81
C LEU A 123 -2.66 8.36 -0.98
N LEU A 124 -3.14 9.41 -1.65
CA LEU A 124 -2.42 10.67 -1.79
C LEU A 124 -2.21 11.34 -0.44
N TYR A 125 -3.23 11.30 0.44
CA TYR A 125 -3.13 11.83 1.79
C TYR A 125 -2.02 11.13 2.58
N VAL A 126 -1.97 9.79 2.55
CA VAL A 126 -0.89 8.96 3.13
C VAL A 126 0.48 9.33 2.59
N LEU A 127 0.57 9.68 1.30
CA LEU A 127 1.81 10.12 0.63
C LEU A 127 2.11 11.61 0.83
N GLY A 128 1.38 12.31 1.68
CA GLY A 128 1.64 13.72 2.01
C GLY A 128 1.14 14.72 0.96
N VAL A 129 0.19 14.32 0.10
CA VAL A 129 -0.51 15.19 -0.85
C VAL A 129 -1.93 15.39 -0.36
N GLY A 130 -2.28 16.61 0.04
CA GLY A 130 -3.59 16.99 0.56
C GLY A 130 -3.59 18.41 1.06
#